data_AF-A0A0S2F850-F1
#
_entry.id   AF-A0A0S2F850-F1
#
_cell.length_a   1.000
_cell.length_b   1.000
_cell.length_c   1.000
_cell.angle_alpha   90.00
_cell.angle_beta   90.00
_cell.angle_gamma   90.00
#
_symmetry.space_group_name_H-M   'P 1'
#
loop_
_entity.id
_entity.type
_entity.pdbx_description
1 polymer ?
#
loop_
_entity_poly.entity_id
_entity_poly.type
_entity_poly.pdbx_seq_one_letter_code
_entity_poly.pdbx_strand_id
1 'polypeptide(L)'
;MATAAPQRPIKIAGMLQEADIEQAVDLQARSYALLKWMAEGIRRGFIGFDAAHAYAHDAQAAAAWIERHYADLPPPARPPREHLAAFCRLFTTYLDGGQRLVRDPGQRLYSPDAHCFCEMCSWYIHKASLTARTISSGDRRRADRQMRHSLDELALEHDRLLEDGDVDRLMRDPAFRQALELYAYTETLLRRLRGGGAEIGVPLALWRRFAWTEQGAPKRKFRLSVESILDASALLRQRLAALS
;
A
#
# COMPACT_ATOMS: atom_id res chain seq x y z
N MET A 1 13.87 35.91 -1.31
CA MET A 1 13.43 34.57 -1.75
C MET A 1 14.29 33.55 -1.01
N ALA A 2 13.74 32.92 0.03
CA ALA A 2 14.49 31.96 0.85
C ALA A 2 14.45 30.59 0.16
N THR A 3 15.61 30.13 -0.28
CA THR A 3 15.84 28.79 -0.82
C THR A 3 15.63 27.78 0.31
N ALA A 4 14.55 26.99 0.24
CA ALA A 4 14.31 25.93 1.20
C ALA A 4 15.47 24.92 1.15
N ALA A 5 16.16 24.76 2.27
CA ALA A 5 17.22 23.77 2.40
C ALA A 5 16.68 22.36 2.11
N PRO A 6 17.45 21.48 1.44
CA PRO A 6 17.04 20.10 1.25
C PRO A 6 16.82 19.45 2.61
N GLN A 7 15.59 19.00 2.86
CA GLN A 7 15.27 18.21 4.04
C GLN A 7 16.18 16.99 4.04
N ARG A 8 17.04 16.88 5.07
CA ARG A 8 17.81 15.66 5.31
C ARG A 8 16.84 14.48 5.36
N PRO A 9 17.16 13.33 4.75
CA PRO A 9 16.32 12.14 4.89
C PRO A 9 16.17 11.88 6.38
N ILE A 10 14.92 11.81 6.84
CA ILE A 10 14.59 11.34 8.18
C ILE A 10 15.26 9.96 8.27
N LYS A 11 16.32 9.84 9.06
CA LYS A 11 16.91 8.56 9.39
C LYS A 11 15.77 7.69 9.93
N ILE A 12 15.35 6.69 9.16
CA ILE A 12 14.59 5.55 9.67
C ILE A 12 15.60 4.65 10.38
N ALA A 13 16.43 5.24 11.25
CA ALA A 13 17.35 4.48 12.07
C ALA A 13 16.53 4.07 13.29
N GLY A 14 16.06 2.84 13.27
CA GLY A 14 15.14 2.34 14.27
C GLY A 14 14.19 1.36 13.64
N MET A 15 14.70 0.16 13.36
CA MET A 15 14.08 -1.13 13.66
C MET A 15 12.55 -1.07 13.76
N LEU A 16 11.84 -1.72 12.83
CA LEU A 16 10.39 -1.84 12.87
C LEU A 16 9.92 -2.25 14.28
N GLN A 17 9.33 -1.30 15.01
CA GLN A 17 8.78 -1.55 16.34
C GLN A 17 7.42 -2.22 16.19
N GLU A 18 7.13 -3.20 17.04
CA GLU A 18 5.87 -3.94 16.97
C GLU A 18 4.65 -3.01 17.05
N ALA A 19 4.63 -2.06 17.99
CA ALA A 19 3.55 -1.08 18.13
C ALA A 19 3.37 -0.21 16.87
N ASP A 20 4.47 0.17 16.20
CA ASP A 20 4.41 0.93 14.95
C ASP A 20 3.82 0.07 13.81
N ILE A 21 4.17 -1.23 13.76
CA ILE A 21 3.64 -2.18 12.78
C ILE A 21 2.14 -2.40 13.02
N GLU A 22 1.72 -2.63 14.27
CA GLU A 22 0.31 -2.82 14.64
C GLU A 22 -0.54 -1.64 14.19
N GLN A 23 -0.12 -0.42 14.56
CA GLN A 23 -0.79 0.80 14.14
C GLN A 23 -0.80 0.92 12.61
N ALA A 24 0.31 0.61 11.95
CA ALA A 24 0.41 0.72 10.50
C ALA A 24 -0.54 -0.25 9.77
N VAL A 25 -0.62 -1.50 10.21
CA VAL A 25 -1.50 -2.53 9.64
C VAL A 25 -2.98 -2.17 9.87
N ASP A 26 -3.35 -1.70 11.06
CA ASP A 26 -4.71 -1.25 11.36
C ASP A 26 -5.11 -0.06 10.46
N LEU A 27 -4.29 0.99 10.41
CA LEU A 27 -4.58 2.18 9.59
C LEU A 27 -4.60 1.87 8.09
N GLN A 28 -3.75 0.95 7.62
CA GLN A 28 -3.75 0.43 6.25
C GLN A 28 -5.10 -0.24 5.94
N ALA A 29 -5.55 -1.15 6.80
CA ALA A 29 -6.81 -1.87 6.63
C ALA A 29 -8.00 -0.91 6.62
N ARG A 30 -8.05 0.04 7.56
CA ARG A 30 -9.11 1.06 7.64
C ARG A 30 -9.11 1.99 6.44
N SER A 31 -7.93 2.41 5.97
CA SER A 31 -7.81 3.27 4.79
C SER A 31 -8.35 2.58 3.54
N TYR A 32 -8.09 1.28 3.39
CA TYR A 32 -8.65 0.50 2.30
C TYR A 32 -10.17 0.26 2.44
N ALA A 33 -10.67 0.10 3.66
CA ALA A 33 -12.11 0.03 3.92
C ALA A 33 -12.81 1.35 3.57
N LEU A 34 -12.21 2.49 3.94
CA LEU A 34 -12.71 3.82 3.57
C LEU A 34 -12.76 3.99 2.05
N LEU A 35 -11.69 3.59 1.35
CA LEU A 35 -11.61 3.67 -0.10
C LEU A 35 -12.73 2.89 -0.80
N LYS A 36 -13.01 1.66 -0.31
CA LYS A 36 -14.11 0.83 -0.81
C LYS A 36 -15.47 1.46 -0.52
N TRP A 37 -15.67 1.97 0.68
CA TRP A 37 -16.91 2.63 1.07
C TRP A 37 -17.16 3.90 0.24
N MET A 38 -16.13 4.71 -0.01
CA MET A 38 -16.23 5.88 -0.89
C MET A 38 -16.59 5.50 -2.33
N ALA A 39 -15.94 4.47 -2.88
CA ALA A 39 -16.27 3.98 -4.22
C ALA A 39 -17.73 3.51 -4.32
N GLU A 40 -18.23 2.85 -3.28
CA GLU A 40 -19.63 2.45 -3.18
C GLU A 40 -20.57 3.64 -3.02
N GLY A 41 -20.19 4.67 -2.26
CA GLY A 41 -20.98 5.88 -2.08
C GLY A 41 -21.10 6.73 -3.34
N ILE A 42 -20.03 6.78 -4.15
CA ILE A 42 -20.06 7.38 -5.48
C ILE A 42 -21.02 6.59 -6.38
N ARG A 43 -20.91 5.26 -6.38
CA ARG A 43 -21.77 4.38 -7.19
C ARG A 43 -23.26 4.52 -6.82
N ARG A 44 -23.56 4.70 -5.53
CA ARG A 44 -24.93 4.89 -5.02
C ARG A 44 -25.41 6.35 -5.07
N GLY A 45 -24.56 7.29 -5.47
CA GLY A 45 -24.91 8.70 -5.67
C GLY A 45 -25.00 9.54 -4.39
N PHE A 46 -24.61 9.03 -3.21
CA PHE A 46 -24.62 9.82 -1.98
C PHE A 46 -23.29 10.52 -1.68
N ILE A 47 -22.23 10.18 -2.44
CA ILE A 47 -20.97 10.95 -2.46
C ILE A 47 -20.79 11.51 -3.88
N GLY A 48 -20.74 12.82 -4.02
CA GLY A 48 -20.44 13.46 -5.30
C GLY A 48 -19.02 13.11 -5.76
N PHE A 49 -18.84 12.76 -7.04
CA PHE A 49 -17.53 12.40 -7.60
C PHE A 49 -16.50 13.53 -7.41
N ASP A 50 -16.90 14.77 -7.69
CA ASP A 50 -16.03 15.95 -7.56
C ASP A 50 -15.60 16.19 -6.12
N ALA A 51 -16.50 15.97 -5.16
CA ALA A 51 -16.17 16.03 -3.74
C ALA A 51 -15.16 14.94 -3.38
N ALA A 52 -15.39 13.69 -3.79
CA ALA A 52 -14.44 12.60 -3.54
C ALA A 52 -13.06 12.86 -4.16
N HIS A 53 -13.01 13.47 -5.35
CA HIS A 53 -11.77 13.82 -6.03
C HIS A 53 -11.03 14.98 -5.34
N ALA A 54 -11.74 16.01 -4.88
CA ALA A 54 -11.14 17.16 -4.19
C ALA A 54 -10.43 16.75 -2.89
N TYR A 55 -11.01 15.82 -2.12
CA TYR A 55 -10.40 15.34 -0.86
C TYR A 55 -9.37 14.22 -1.08
N ALA A 56 -9.26 13.67 -2.29
CA ALA A 56 -8.41 12.52 -2.58
C ALA A 56 -6.91 12.83 -2.55
N HIS A 57 -6.55 14.08 -2.85
CA HIS A 57 -5.17 14.49 -3.18
C HIS A 57 -4.52 15.39 -2.11
N ASP A 58 -5.26 15.76 -1.07
CA ASP A 58 -4.77 16.60 0.02
C ASP A 58 -5.14 15.97 1.36
N ALA A 59 -4.13 15.61 2.15
CA ALA A 59 -4.32 14.97 3.45
C ALA A 59 -5.03 15.89 4.47
N GLN A 60 -4.86 17.21 4.38
CA GLN A 60 -5.55 18.16 5.25
C GLN A 60 -7.03 18.26 4.88
N ALA A 61 -7.32 18.36 3.58
CA ALA A 61 -8.69 18.36 3.08
C ALA A 61 -9.41 17.03 3.41
N ALA A 62 -8.72 15.90 3.26
CA ALA A 62 -9.22 14.59 3.67
C ALA A 62 -9.52 14.53 5.18
N ALA A 63 -8.65 15.07 6.02
CA ALA A 63 -8.86 15.11 7.47
C ALA A 63 -10.10 15.94 7.84
N ALA A 64 -10.23 17.15 7.30
CA ALA A 64 -11.38 18.02 7.56
C ALA A 64 -12.70 17.38 7.12
N TRP A 65 -12.70 16.68 5.98
CA TRP A 65 -13.86 15.93 5.52
C TRP A 65 -14.20 14.76 6.45
N ILE A 66 -13.20 13.95 6.84
CA ILE A 66 -13.41 12.84 7.77
C ILE A 66 -13.93 13.33 9.12
N GLU A 67 -13.41 14.42 9.66
CA GLU A 67 -13.89 14.97 10.93
C GLU A 67 -15.36 15.36 10.87
N ARG A 68 -15.77 16.03 9.78
CA ARG A 68 -17.16 16.43 9.56
C ARG A 68 -18.11 15.24 9.45
N HIS A 69 -17.65 14.14 8.87
CA HIS A 69 -18.45 12.95 8.58
C HIS A 69 -18.12 11.76 9.48
N TYR A 70 -17.40 11.97 10.58
CA TYR A 70 -16.81 10.89 11.38
C TYR A 70 -17.85 9.89 11.90
N ALA A 71 -19.02 10.40 12.31
CA ALA A 71 -20.14 9.59 12.79
C ALA A 71 -20.77 8.73 11.69
N ASP A 72 -20.74 9.21 10.44
CA ASP A 72 -21.31 8.53 9.27
C ASP A 72 -20.39 7.44 8.72
N LEU A 73 -19.09 7.49 9.06
CA LEU A 73 -18.13 6.49 8.62
C LEU A 73 -18.45 5.12 9.22
N PRO A 74 -18.45 4.04 8.42
CA PRO A 74 -18.66 2.70 8.95
C PRO A 74 -17.51 2.33 9.90
N PRO A 75 -17.75 1.56 10.98
CA PRO A 75 -16.73 1.18 11.96
C PRO A 75 -15.39 0.68 11.39
N PRO A 76 -15.35 -0.20 10.35
CA PRO A 76 -14.08 -0.66 9.79
C PRO A 76 -13.31 0.39 8.98
N ALA A 77 -13.91 1.53 8.62
CA ALA A 77 -13.27 2.63 7.89
C ALA A 77 -12.91 3.81 8.79
N ARG A 78 -13.35 3.79 10.06
CA ARG A 78 -13.23 4.90 11.00
C ARG A 78 -11.88 4.82 11.73
N PRO A 79 -10.94 5.76 11.53
CA PRO A 79 -9.66 5.75 12.26
C PRO A 79 -9.83 6.21 13.72
N PRO A 80 -8.94 5.80 14.64
CA PRO A 80 -8.80 6.46 15.94
C PRO A 80 -8.51 7.96 15.75
N ARG A 81 -9.07 8.82 16.60
CA ARG A 81 -9.02 10.28 16.39
C ARG A 81 -7.60 10.81 16.50
N GLU A 82 -6.84 10.30 17.45
CA GLU A 82 -5.42 10.55 17.68
C GLU A 82 -4.53 10.18 16.47
N HIS A 83 -5.02 9.32 15.58
CA HIS A 83 -4.29 8.86 14.40
C HIS A 83 -4.83 9.42 13.09
N LEU A 84 -5.81 10.33 13.13
CA LEU A 84 -6.46 10.87 11.94
C LEU A 84 -5.47 11.47 10.94
N ALA A 85 -4.50 12.25 11.42
CA ALA A 85 -3.52 12.89 10.53
C ALA A 85 -2.65 11.84 9.80
N ALA A 86 -2.18 10.80 10.49
CA ALA A 86 -1.41 9.71 9.88
C ALA A 86 -2.27 8.90 8.90
N PHE A 87 -3.50 8.60 9.29
CA PHE A 87 -4.49 7.93 8.45
C PHE A 87 -4.73 8.69 7.15
N CYS A 88 -4.99 10.00 7.20
CA CYS A 88 -5.26 10.80 6.00
C CYS A 88 -4.06 10.87 5.05
N ARG A 89 -2.83 10.97 5.60
CA ARG A 89 -1.60 10.92 4.78
C ARG A 89 -1.46 9.59 4.06
N LEU A 90 -1.75 8.47 4.73
CA LEU A 90 -1.74 7.16 4.08
C LEU A 90 -2.87 7.04 3.05
N PHE A 91 -4.08 7.47 3.42
CA PHE A 91 -5.28 7.35 2.61
C PHE A 91 -5.12 8.03 1.24
N THR A 92 -4.64 9.28 1.20
CA THR A 92 -4.46 10.01 -0.06
C THR A 92 -3.44 9.34 -0.97
N THR A 93 -2.42 8.67 -0.43
CA THR A 93 -1.43 7.94 -1.24
C THR A 93 -2.04 6.79 -2.06
N TYR A 94 -3.17 6.23 -1.62
CA TYR A 94 -3.87 5.23 -2.42
C TYR A 94 -4.46 5.82 -3.69
N LEU A 95 -4.93 7.07 -3.66
CA LEU A 95 -5.55 7.74 -4.80
C LEU A 95 -4.51 8.40 -5.72
N ASP A 96 -3.37 8.82 -5.18
CA ASP A 96 -2.25 9.33 -5.98
C ASP A 96 -1.53 8.20 -6.74
N GLY A 97 -1.27 7.09 -6.06
CA GLY A 97 -0.32 6.08 -6.52
C GLY A 97 -0.91 4.71 -6.81
N GLY A 98 -2.01 4.32 -6.17
CA GLY A 98 -2.48 2.94 -6.17
C GLY A 98 -3.74 2.68 -7.01
N GLN A 99 -4.69 3.59 -6.94
CA GLN A 99 -6.05 3.44 -7.40
C GLN A 99 -6.49 4.74 -8.08
N ARG A 100 -7.39 4.64 -9.06
CA ARG A 100 -7.93 5.79 -9.77
C ARG A 100 -9.45 5.78 -9.66
N LEU A 101 -10.00 6.93 -9.32
CA LEU A 101 -11.43 7.18 -9.47
C LEU A 101 -11.73 7.51 -10.94
N VAL A 102 -12.63 6.75 -11.54
CA VAL A 102 -13.07 6.87 -12.93
C VAL A 102 -14.54 7.28 -12.89
N ARG A 103 -14.84 8.46 -13.45
CA ARG A 103 -16.20 9.06 -13.41
C ARG A 103 -17.21 8.17 -14.13
N ASP A 104 -16.87 7.73 -15.33
CA ASP A 104 -17.65 6.76 -16.09
C ASP A 104 -16.80 5.52 -16.33
N PRO A 105 -16.87 4.51 -15.44
CA PRO A 105 -16.08 3.29 -15.59
C PRO A 105 -16.61 2.39 -16.71
N GLY A 106 -17.74 2.75 -17.34
CA GLY A 106 -18.43 1.94 -18.34
C GLY A 106 -19.04 0.67 -17.74
N GLN A 107 -19.32 -0.30 -18.60
CA GLN A 107 -19.93 -1.57 -18.23
C GLN A 107 -18.97 -2.75 -18.47
N ARG A 108 -19.25 -3.87 -17.82
CA ARG A 108 -18.64 -5.18 -18.11
C ARG A 108 -19.73 -6.23 -18.24
N LEU A 109 -19.50 -7.20 -19.11
CA LEU A 109 -20.34 -8.38 -19.19
C LEU A 109 -20.18 -9.19 -17.90
N TYR A 110 -21.28 -9.52 -17.27
CA TYR A 110 -21.35 -10.34 -16.07
C TYR A 110 -22.16 -11.59 -16.38
N SER A 111 -21.62 -12.74 -15.97
CA SER A 111 -22.30 -14.02 -15.99
C SER A 111 -22.03 -14.69 -14.65
N PRO A 112 -23.05 -15.16 -13.92
CA PRO A 112 -22.88 -15.95 -12.70
C PRO A 112 -21.95 -17.13 -12.96
N ASP A 113 -20.95 -17.34 -12.11
CA ASP A 113 -19.96 -18.43 -12.21
C ASP A 113 -19.15 -18.50 -13.52
N ALA A 114 -19.24 -17.47 -14.37
CA ALA A 114 -18.55 -17.36 -15.66
C ALA A 114 -18.71 -18.60 -16.59
N HIS A 115 -19.82 -19.34 -16.43
CA HIS A 115 -20.01 -20.61 -17.13
C HIS A 115 -20.71 -20.47 -18.48
N CYS A 116 -21.41 -19.35 -18.74
CA CYS A 116 -22.12 -19.10 -20.00
C CYS A 116 -22.22 -17.61 -20.34
N PHE A 117 -21.92 -17.21 -21.58
CA PHE A 117 -21.96 -15.80 -22.05
C PHE A 117 -23.03 -15.54 -23.11
N CYS A 118 -24.12 -16.32 -23.12
CA CYS A 118 -25.26 -16.03 -23.99
C CYS A 118 -26.09 -14.84 -23.47
N GLU A 119 -26.97 -14.31 -24.30
CA GLU A 119 -27.83 -13.15 -23.97
C GLU A 119 -28.79 -13.42 -22.81
N MET A 120 -29.10 -14.69 -22.51
CA MET A 120 -29.94 -15.05 -21.36
C MET A 120 -29.18 -15.11 -20.04
N CYS A 121 -27.93 -15.56 -20.07
CA CYS A 121 -27.13 -15.84 -18.87
C CYS A 121 -26.15 -14.71 -18.52
N SER A 122 -25.99 -13.73 -19.42
CA SER A 122 -25.07 -12.63 -19.22
C SER A 122 -25.73 -11.28 -19.45
N TRP A 123 -25.40 -10.32 -18.59
CA TRP A 123 -25.91 -8.96 -18.67
C TRP A 123 -24.80 -7.96 -18.34
N TYR A 124 -24.98 -6.73 -18.78
CA TYR A 124 -24.03 -5.67 -18.47
C TYR A 124 -24.24 -5.15 -17.06
N ILE A 125 -23.16 -5.10 -16.28
CA ILE A 125 -23.12 -4.42 -14.98
C ILE A 125 -22.14 -3.26 -15.05
N HIS A 126 -22.40 -2.21 -14.28
CA HIS A 126 -21.45 -1.11 -14.14
C HIS A 126 -20.14 -1.60 -13.54
N LYS A 127 -19.02 -1.19 -14.14
CA LYS A 127 -17.69 -1.38 -13.56
C LYS A 127 -17.57 -0.52 -12.30
N ALA A 128 -16.67 -0.92 -11.40
CA ALA A 128 -16.39 -0.11 -10.21
C ALA A 128 -15.74 1.22 -10.63
N SER A 129 -16.20 2.34 -10.05
CA SER A 129 -15.57 3.65 -10.25
C SER A 129 -14.16 3.70 -9.68
N LEU A 130 -13.78 2.77 -8.81
CA LEU A 130 -12.42 2.62 -8.31
C LEU A 130 -11.70 1.53 -9.10
N THR A 131 -10.62 1.90 -9.78
CA THR A 131 -9.81 0.99 -10.60
C THR A 131 -8.37 0.97 -10.12
N ALA A 132 -7.80 -0.24 -9.99
CA ALA A 132 -6.40 -0.36 -9.62
C ALA A 132 -5.51 0.15 -10.76
N ARG A 133 -4.48 0.91 -10.43
CA ARG A 133 -3.52 1.37 -11.42
C ARG A 133 -2.82 0.19 -12.08
N THR A 134 -2.57 0.30 -13.38
CA THR A 134 -1.64 -0.59 -14.08
C THR A 134 -0.22 -0.33 -13.60
N ILE A 135 0.51 -1.41 -13.32
CA ILE A 135 1.91 -1.35 -12.89
C ILE A 135 2.79 -1.42 -14.13
N SER A 136 3.59 -0.37 -14.35
CA SER A 136 4.56 -0.30 -15.44
C SER A 136 5.84 -1.08 -15.11
N SER A 137 6.67 -1.33 -16.13
CA SER A 137 8.03 -1.87 -15.91
C SER A 137 8.89 -0.92 -15.07
N GLY A 138 8.69 0.40 -15.20
CA GLY A 138 9.35 1.42 -14.39
C GLY A 138 8.99 1.32 -12.90
N ASP A 139 7.72 1.05 -12.58
CA ASP A 139 7.28 0.84 -11.20
C ASP A 139 7.95 -0.38 -10.57
N ARG A 140 8.08 -1.47 -11.34
CA ARG A 140 8.75 -2.70 -10.88
C ARG A 140 10.22 -2.43 -10.57
N ARG A 141 10.94 -1.76 -11.48
CA ARG A 141 12.34 -1.38 -11.26
C ARG A 141 12.53 -0.45 -10.06
N ARG A 142 11.62 0.51 -9.84
CA ARG A 142 11.64 1.35 -8.64
C ARG A 142 11.42 0.53 -7.36
N ALA A 143 10.50 -0.43 -7.39
CA ALA A 143 10.29 -1.34 -6.26
C ALA A 143 11.51 -2.23 -6.00
N ASP A 144 12.20 -2.71 -7.03
CA ASP A 144 13.48 -3.45 -6.87
C ASP A 144 14.54 -2.58 -6.19
N ARG A 145 14.67 -1.31 -6.60
CA ARG A 145 15.59 -0.37 -5.93
C ARG A 145 15.18 -0.09 -4.49
N GLN A 146 13.89 0.06 -4.20
CA GLN A 146 13.42 0.21 -2.83
C GLN A 146 13.77 -1.03 -2.00
N MET A 147 13.60 -2.25 -2.53
CA MET A 147 14.03 -3.47 -1.83
C MET A 147 15.53 -3.51 -1.57
N ARG A 148 16.36 -3.17 -2.58
CA ARG A 148 17.82 -3.09 -2.39
C ARG A 148 18.18 -2.08 -1.30
N HIS A 149 17.60 -0.88 -1.36
CA HIS A 149 17.82 0.13 -0.34
C HIS A 149 17.38 -0.34 1.06
N SER A 150 16.24 -1.02 1.16
CA SER A 150 15.74 -1.57 2.44
C SER A 150 16.70 -2.63 3.00
N LEU A 151 17.29 -3.45 2.12
CA LEU A 151 18.30 -4.45 2.49
C LEU A 151 19.60 -3.80 2.94
N ASP A 152 20.08 -2.78 2.22
CA ASP A 152 21.30 -2.05 2.56
C ASP A 152 21.15 -1.35 3.93
N GLU A 153 20.02 -0.68 4.19
CA GLU A 153 19.73 -0.06 5.49
C GLU A 153 19.67 -1.12 6.61
N LEU A 154 18.99 -2.24 6.37
CA LEU A 154 18.92 -3.33 7.36
C LEU A 154 20.31 -3.93 7.64
N ALA A 155 21.17 -4.08 6.63
CA ALA A 155 22.53 -4.56 6.82
C ALA A 155 23.38 -3.57 7.63
N LEU A 156 23.24 -2.26 7.35
CA LEU A 156 23.90 -1.20 8.11
C LEU A 156 23.47 -1.18 9.58
N GLU A 157 22.20 -1.45 9.89
CA GLU A 157 21.73 -1.61 11.28
C GLU A 157 22.41 -2.77 12.02
N HIS A 158 22.97 -3.73 11.28
CA HIS A 158 23.75 -4.85 11.80
C HIS A 158 25.27 -4.63 11.67
N ASP A 159 25.71 -3.38 11.48
CA ASP A 159 27.11 -2.98 11.27
C ASP A 159 27.79 -3.74 10.12
N ARG A 160 27.02 -4.02 9.05
CA ARG A 160 27.48 -4.77 7.89
C ARG A 160 27.35 -3.97 6.61
N LEU A 161 28.33 -4.14 5.73
CA LEU A 161 28.29 -3.73 4.34
C LEU A 161 28.15 -4.99 3.49
N LEU A 162 27.10 -5.04 2.66
CA LEU A 162 26.90 -6.18 1.77
C LEU A 162 27.67 -5.95 0.46
N GLU A 163 28.49 -6.94 0.10
CA GLU A 163 29.08 -6.98 -1.23
C GLU A 163 28.02 -7.44 -2.26
N ASP A 164 28.22 -7.12 -3.54
CA ASP A 164 27.25 -7.48 -4.58
C ASP A 164 27.04 -9.01 -4.68
N GLY A 165 28.08 -9.80 -4.40
CA GLY A 165 27.97 -11.26 -4.32
C GLY A 165 27.05 -11.76 -3.20
N ASP A 166 27.05 -11.08 -2.05
CA ASP A 166 26.14 -11.40 -0.94
C ASP A 166 24.71 -11.05 -1.27
N VAL A 167 24.51 -9.87 -1.86
CA VAL A 167 23.18 -9.43 -2.30
C VAL A 167 22.62 -10.40 -3.32
N ASP A 168 23.40 -10.78 -4.34
CA ASP A 168 22.96 -11.75 -5.34
C ASP A 168 22.62 -13.11 -4.73
N ARG A 169 23.44 -13.60 -3.78
CA ARG A 169 23.19 -14.85 -3.06
C ARG A 169 21.89 -14.80 -2.27
N LEU A 170 21.68 -13.73 -1.50
CA LEU A 170 20.48 -13.52 -0.68
C LEU A 170 19.22 -13.38 -1.54
N MET A 171 19.30 -12.61 -2.63
CA MET A 171 18.17 -12.34 -3.52
C MET A 171 17.73 -13.58 -4.32
N ARG A 172 18.61 -14.59 -4.45
CA ARG A 172 18.27 -15.91 -5.02
C ARG A 172 17.51 -16.81 -4.05
N ASP A 173 17.59 -16.61 -2.74
CA ASP A 173 16.77 -17.33 -1.76
C ASP A 173 15.31 -16.82 -1.84
N PRO A 174 14.34 -17.65 -2.29
CA PRO A 174 12.95 -17.21 -2.42
C PRO A 174 12.32 -16.75 -1.09
N ALA A 175 12.69 -17.39 0.02
CA ALA A 175 12.15 -17.05 1.33
C ALA A 175 12.70 -15.71 1.81
N PHE A 176 14.00 -15.47 1.63
CA PHE A 176 14.62 -14.18 1.92
C PHE A 176 14.02 -13.07 1.06
N ARG A 177 13.89 -13.30 -0.25
CA ARG A 177 13.30 -12.33 -1.18
C ARG A 177 11.88 -11.96 -0.78
N GLN A 178 11.03 -12.94 -0.46
CA GLN A 178 9.65 -12.68 -0.03
C GLN A 178 9.60 -11.90 1.30
N ALA A 179 10.46 -12.24 2.26
CA ALA A 179 10.58 -11.50 3.52
C ALA A 179 11.00 -10.04 3.26
N LEU A 180 11.96 -9.82 2.36
CA LEU A 180 12.42 -8.48 1.97
C LEU A 180 11.33 -7.67 1.26
N GLU A 181 10.50 -8.31 0.42
CA GLU A 181 9.35 -7.65 -0.22
C GLU A 181 8.36 -7.11 0.81
N LEU A 182 8.08 -7.90 1.85
CA LEU A 182 7.18 -7.52 2.93
C LEU A 182 7.80 -6.44 3.83
N TYR A 183 9.09 -6.57 4.15
CA TYR A 183 9.84 -5.58 4.92
C TYR A 183 9.88 -4.22 4.19
N ALA A 184 10.30 -4.21 2.93
CA ALA A 184 10.35 -3.00 2.11
C ALA A 184 8.97 -2.35 1.96
N TYR A 185 7.90 -3.14 1.78
CA TYR A 185 6.54 -2.61 1.79
C TYR A 185 6.21 -1.92 3.11
N THR A 186 6.54 -2.57 4.23
CA THR A 186 6.29 -2.06 5.59
C THR A 186 7.02 -0.74 5.83
N GLU A 187 8.28 -0.63 5.39
CA GLU A 187 9.01 0.65 5.46
C GLU A 187 8.31 1.75 4.64
N THR A 188 7.86 1.45 3.42
CA THR A 188 7.10 2.45 2.64
C THR A 188 5.76 2.79 3.28
N LEU A 189 5.14 1.87 4.02
CA LEU A 189 3.90 2.10 4.75
C LEU A 189 4.12 3.06 5.92
N LEU A 190 5.11 2.77 6.77
CA LEU A 190 5.49 3.62 7.90
C LEU A 190 5.94 5.01 7.45
N ARG A 191 6.75 5.08 6.38
CA ARG A 191 7.18 6.35 5.79
C ARG A 191 5.99 7.22 5.41
N ARG A 192 4.99 6.65 4.71
CA ARG A 192 3.76 7.36 4.32
C ARG A 192 2.92 7.80 5.51
N LEU A 193 2.79 6.96 6.54
CA LEU A 193 2.09 7.33 7.78
C LEU A 193 2.76 8.52 8.48
N ARG A 194 4.09 8.59 8.46
CA ARG A 194 4.88 9.71 9.00
C ARG A 194 4.90 10.94 8.09
N GLY A 195 4.26 10.89 6.92
CA GLY A 195 4.21 11.98 5.94
C GLY A 195 5.42 12.06 5.02
N GLY A 196 6.30 11.07 5.06
CA GLY A 196 7.31 10.89 4.03
C GLY A 196 6.68 10.42 2.73
N GLY A 197 7.19 10.91 1.60
CA GLY A 197 6.77 10.45 0.28
C GLY A 197 7.20 9.01 -0.01
N ALA A 198 6.49 8.36 -0.92
CA ALA A 198 6.96 7.18 -1.63
C ALA A 198 6.83 7.44 -3.13
N GLU A 199 7.78 6.96 -3.92
CA GLU A 199 7.69 7.10 -5.37
C GLU A 199 6.39 6.48 -5.90
N ILE A 200 5.73 7.20 -6.80
CA ILE A 200 4.43 6.83 -7.36
C ILE A 200 4.49 5.40 -7.94
N GLY A 201 3.65 4.50 -7.41
CA GLY A 201 3.56 3.10 -7.84
C GLY A 201 4.41 2.11 -7.09
N VAL A 202 5.43 2.55 -6.35
CA VAL A 202 6.30 1.65 -5.57
C VAL A 202 5.51 0.87 -4.51
N PRO A 203 4.67 1.51 -3.68
CA PRO A 203 3.89 0.76 -2.69
C PRO A 203 2.97 -0.29 -3.31
N LEU A 204 2.35 0.02 -4.45
CA LEU A 204 1.48 -0.93 -5.17
C LEU A 204 2.30 -2.07 -5.79
N ALA A 205 3.46 -1.76 -6.37
CA ALA A 205 4.36 -2.75 -6.95
C ALA A 205 4.89 -3.72 -5.89
N LEU A 206 5.32 -3.23 -4.72
CA LEU A 206 5.73 -4.07 -3.59
C LEU A 206 4.57 -4.93 -3.08
N TRP A 207 3.41 -4.31 -2.84
CA TRP A 207 2.19 -5.01 -2.39
C TRP A 207 1.82 -6.18 -3.30
N ARG A 208 1.88 -6.00 -4.62
CA ARG A 208 1.57 -7.07 -5.57
C ARG A 208 2.57 -8.22 -5.56
N ARG A 209 3.78 -8.08 -5.00
CA ARG A 209 4.75 -9.19 -4.99
C ARG A 209 4.35 -10.30 -4.03
N PHE A 210 3.79 -9.95 -2.87
CA PHE A 210 3.40 -10.95 -1.87
C PHE A 210 1.90 -11.17 -1.75
N ALA A 211 1.05 -10.21 -2.15
CA ALA A 211 -0.40 -10.31 -2.02
C ALA A 211 -1.12 -10.81 -3.29
N TRP A 212 -0.40 -10.99 -4.41
CA TRP A 212 -0.93 -11.54 -5.68
C TRP A 212 -0.31 -12.90 -5.97
N THR A 213 -1.00 -13.71 -6.76
CA THR A 213 -0.49 -14.96 -7.33
C THR A 213 0.40 -14.67 -8.53
N GLU A 214 1.19 -15.66 -8.94
CA GLU A 214 2.05 -15.57 -10.13
C GLU A 214 1.24 -15.31 -11.42
N GLN A 215 -0.01 -15.76 -11.46
CA GLN A 215 -0.96 -15.52 -12.57
C GLN A 215 -1.53 -14.09 -12.57
N GLY A 216 -1.13 -13.23 -11.63
CA GLY A 216 -1.54 -11.83 -11.59
C GLY A 216 -2.90 -11.57 -10.94
N ALA A 217 -3.45 -12.54 -10.20
CA ALA A 217 -4.68 -12.38 -9.44
C ALA A 217 -4.39 -12.09 -7.95
N PRO A 218 -5.21 -11.30 -7.24
CA PRO A 218 -5.06 -11.17 -5.78
C PRO A 218 -5.22 -12.52 -5.07
N LYS A 219 -4.38 -12.80 -4.07
CA LYS A 219 -4.51 -14.00 -3.24
C LYS A 219 -5.83 -13.96 -2.47
N ARG A 220 -6.63 -15.03 -2.59
CA ARG A 220 -7.96 -15.11 -1.96
C ARG A 220 -7.83 -15.01 -0.44
N LYS A 221 -8.62 -14.14 0.19
CA LYS A 221 -8.62 -13.88 1.64
C LYS A 221 -7.28 -13.40 2.22
N PHE A 222 -6.32 -12.98 1.39
CA PHE A 222 -5.06 -12.42 1.90
C PHE A 222 -5.33 -11.17 2.75
N ARG A 223 -4.68 -11.12 3.91
CA ARG A 223 -4.67 -9.97 4.81
C ARG A 223 -3.23 -9.77 5.26
N LEU A 224 -2.77 -8.52 5.23
CA LEU A 224 -1.51 -8.16 5.88
C LEU A 224 -1.68 -8.35 7.38
N SER A 225 -0.78 -9.07 8.02
CA SER A 225 -0.79 -9.28 9.47
C SER A 225 0.52 -8.80 10.09
N VAL A 226 0.43 -8.39 11.35
CA VAL A 226 1.58 -7.99 12.18
C VAL A 226 2.57 -9.15 12.28
N GLU A 227 2.08 -10.34 12.59
CA GLU A 227 2.84 -11.60 12.64
C GLU A 227 3.68 -11.81 11.38
N SER A 228 3.09 -11.73 10.18
CA SER A 228 3.85 -11.92 8.93
C SER A 228 5.00 -10.93 8.75
N ILE A 229 4.83 -9.68 9.20
CA ILE A 229 5.86 -8.64 9.10
C ILE A 229 6.98 -8.91 10.12
N LEU A 230 6.63 -9.32 11.34
CA LEU A 230 7.59 -9.66 12.39
C LEU A 230 8.40 -10.90 12.00
N ASP A 231 7.75 -11.95 11.49
CA ASP A 231 8.41 -13.16 10.99
C ASP A 231 9.37 -12.86 9.84
N ALA A 232 8.93 -12.05 8.88
CA ALA A 232 9.80 -11.59 7.79
C ALA A 232 11.01 -10.83 8.33
N SER A 233 10.79 -9.91 9.27
CA SER A 233 11.87 -9.13 9.88
C SER A 233 12.85 -10.04 10.62
N ALA A 234 12.37 -11.01 11.40
CA ALA A 234 13.19 -11.97 12.13
C ALA A 234 14.04 -12.84 11.17
N LEU A 235 13.43 -13.33 10.09
CA LEU A 235 14.12 -14.12 9.07
C LEU A 235 15.25 -13.33 8.40
N LEU A 236 14.99 -12.08 8.01
CA LEU A 236 16.00 -11.24 7.37
C LEU A 236 17.21 -11.03 8.30
N ARG A 237 16.97 -10.74 9.58
CA ARG A 237 18.04 -10.57 10.57
C ARG A 237 18.83 -11.85 10.79
N GLN A 238 18.13 -12.99 10.94
CA GLN A 238 18.78 -14.28 11.10
C GLN A 238 19.71 -14.59 9.93
N ARG A 239 19.25 -14.31 8.70
CA ARG A 239 20.02 -14.55 7.48
C ARG A 239 21.21 -13.60 7.35
N LEU A 240 21.05 -12.32 7.66
CA LEU A 240 22.16 -11.35 7.67
C LEU A 240 23.20 -11.70 8.73
N ALA A 241 22.79 -12.15 9.91
CA ALA A 241 23.70 -12.60 10.96
C ALA A 241 24.50 -13.85 10.58
N ALA A 242 23.92 -14.73 9.73
CA ALA A 242 24.55 -15.96 9.26
C ALA A 242 25.54 -15.76 8.09
N LEU A 243 25.57 -14.57 7.48
CA LEU A 243 26.62 -14.23 6.52
C LEU A 243 27.94 -14.10 7.32
N SER A 244 28.75 -15.14 7.25
CA SER A 244 30.12 -15.16 7.77
C SER A 244 31.09 -14.87 6.65
#